data_AF-A0A9D5Y2X2-F1
#
_entry.id   AF-A0A9D5Y2X2-F1
#
_cell.length_a   1.000
_cell.length_b   1.000
_cell.length_c   1.000
_cell.angle_alpha   90.00
_cell.angle_beta   90.00
_cell.angle_gamma   90.00
#
_symmetry.space_group_name_H-M   'P 1'
#
loop_
_entity.id
_entity.type
_entity.pdbx_description
1 polymer ?
#
loop_
_entity_poly.entity_id
_entity_poly.type
_entity_poly.pdbx_seq_one_letter_code
_entity_poly.pdbx_strand_id
1 'polypeptide(L)' 'MKLVGAIGGSVGGFLGFLIADFIRKLIIPDMIFTTGGFLGLLKARLFWMCGPQLIGIAVGGILFMSMIVEMK' A
#
# COMPACT_ATOMS: atom_id res chain seq x y z
N MET A 1 -10.10 -6.91 22.86
CA MET A 1 -8.86 -6.88 22.05
C MET A 1 -9.09 -7.03 20.54
N LYS A 2 -9.92 -7.98 20.06
CA LYS A 2 -10.19 -8.13 18.61
C LYS A 2 -10.72 -6.86 17.94
N LEU A 3 -11.65 -6.14 18.60
CA LEU A 3 -12.21 -4.89 18.08
C LEU A 3 -11.18 -3.75 18.05
N VAL A 4 -10.41 -3.58 19.14
CA VAL A 4 -9.33 -2.57 19.24
C VAL A 4 -8.26 -2.83 18.18
N GLY A 5 -7.88 -4.10 17.99
CA GLY A 5 -7.01 -4.53 16.91
C GLY A 5 -7.60 -4.17 15.55
N ALA A 6 -8.84 -4.54 15.26
CA ALA A 6 -9.46 -4.27 13.96
C ALA A 6 -9.47 -2.75 13.65
N ILE A 7 -9.86 -1.92 14.63
CA ILE A 7 -9.85 -0.46 14.49
C ILE A 7 -8.43 0.05 14.27
N GLY A 8 -7.48 -0.39 15.10
CA GLY A 8 -6.09 0.01 14.98
C GLY A 8 -5.46 -0.39 13.64
N GLY A 9 -5.67 -1.63 13.20
CA GLY A 9 -5.23 -2.13 11.91
C GLY A 9 -5.85 -1.35 10.74
N SER A 10 -7.12 -0.96 10.82
CA SER A 10 -7.75 -0.09 9.82
C SER A 10 -7.13 1.31 9.78
N VAL A 11 -6.84 1.90 10.95
CA VAL A 11 -6.16 3.21 11.03
C VAL A 11 -4.74 3.12 10.47
N GLY A 12 -3.96 2.11 10.88
CA GLY A 12 -2.61 1.86 10.38
C GLY A 12 -2.59 1.61 8.87
N GLY A 13 -3.53 0.82 8.36
CA GLY A 13 -3.68 0.58 6.93
C GLY A 13 -4.05 1.84 6.15
N PHE A 14 -4.92 2.69 6.68
CA PHE A 14 -5.27 3.97 6.05
C PHE A 14 -4.09 4.95 6.03
N LEU A 15 -3.31 5.06 7.12
CA LEU A 15 -2.10 5.87 7.12
C LEU A 15 -1.05 5.34 6.13
N GLY A 16 -0.87 4.03 6.09
CA GLY A 16 0.00 3.37 5.11
C GLY A 16 -0.43 3.63 3.66
N PHE A 17 -1.74 3.61 3.39
CA PHE A 17 -2.31 3.99 2.08
C PHE A 17 -1.91 5.41 1.69
N LEU A 18 -2.11 6.39 2.58
CA LEU A 18 -1.81 7.79 2.31
C LEU A 18 -0.32 8.03 2.04
N ILE A 19 0.54 7.42 2.85
CA ILE A 19 2.00 7.50 2.67
C ILE A 19 2.41 6.88 1.33
N ALA A 20 1.88 5.70 1.00
CA ALA A 20 2.20 5.05 -0.26
C ALA A 20 1.67 5.81 -1.49
N ASP A 21 0.50 6.44 -1.41
CA ASP A 21 -0.03 7.29 -2.47
C ASP A 21 0.84 8.55 -2.67
N PHE A 22 1.30 9.15 -1.58
CA PHE A 22 2.24 10.27 -1.64
C PHE A 22 3.55 9.85 -2.32
N ILE A 23 4.17 8.74 -1.88
CA ILE A 23 5.40 8.21 -2.50
C ILE A 23 5.17 7.93 -3.98
N ARG A 24 4.06 7.28 -4.33
CA ARG A 24 3.71 6.99 -5.73
C ARG A 24 3.65 8.25 -6.58
N LYS A 25 3.03 9.32 -6.09
CA LYS A 25 2.97 10.61 -6.80
C LYS A 25 4.34 11.25 -7.00
N LEU A 26 5.31 10.97 -6.14
CA LEU A 26 6.68 11.45 -6.28
C LEU A 26 7.51 10.65 -7.28
N ILE A 27 7.26 9.34 -7.41
CA ILE A 27 8.13 8.43 -8.16
C ILE A 27 7.52 7.85 -9.43
N ILE A 28 6.21 8.04 -9.66
CA ILE A 28 5.56 7.50 -10.86
C ILE A 28 6.23 8.10 -12.10
N PRO A 29 6.69 7.26 -13.05
CA PRO A 29 7.38 7.75 -14.23
C PRO A 29 6.39 8.36 -15.24
N ASP A 30 6.84 9.40 -15.94
CA ASP A 30 6.06 10.02 -17.03
C ASP A 30 5.90 9.10 -18.24
N MET A 31 6.92 8.26 -18.50
CA MET A 31 6.94 7.31 -19.62
C MET A 31 7.35 5.91 -19.15
N ILE A 32 6.65 4.89 -19.64
CA ILE A 32 6.91 3.48 -19.30
C ILE A 32 7.12 2.70 -20.60
N PHE A 33 8.33 2.15 -20.76
CA PHE A 33 8.68 1.26 -21.87
C PHE A 33 8.70 -0.19 -21.38
N THR A 34 8.03 -1.10 -22.09
CA THR A 34 7.96 -2.52 -21.72
C THR A 34 8.20 -3.40 -22.95
N THR A 35 8.86 -4.54 -22.77
CA THR A 35 9.11 -5.54 -23.83
C THR A 35 7.97 -6.56 -23.95
N GLY A 36 7.02 -6.60 -23.00
CA GLY A 36 5.91 -7.55 -22.96
C GLY A 36 4.68 -7.17 -23.79
N GLY A 37 4.81 -6.23 -24.73
CA GLY A 37 3.70 -5.71 -25.53
C GLY A 37 2.57 -5.13 -24.67
N PHE A 38 1.32 -5.39 -25.08
CA PHE A 38 0.14 -4.89 -24.38
C PHE A 38 0.05 -5.35 -22.92
N LEU A 39 0.34 -6.62 -22.63
CA LEU A 39 0.27 -7.16 -21.27
C LEU A 39 1.34 -6.56 -20.35
N GLY A 40 2.52 -6.26 -20.89
CA GLY A 40 3.57 -5.56 -20.15
C GLY A 40 3.11 -4.16 -19.73
N LEU A 41 2.51 -3.42 -20.65
CA LEU A 41 1.96 -2.09 -20.39
C LEU A 41 0.80 -2.14 -19.39
N LEU A 42 -0.11 -3.11 -19.53
CA LEU A 42 -1.24 -3.28 -18.62
C LEU A 42 -0.79 -3.55 -17.19
N LYS A 43 0.17 -4.46 -17.00
CA LYS A 43 0.75 -4.76 -15.67
C LYS A 43 1.38 -3.52 -15.04
N ALA A 44 2.15 -2.77 -15.82
CA ALA A 44 2.78 -1.55 -15.32
C ALA A 44 1.74 -0.49 -14.92
N ARG A 45 0.69 -0.30 -15.72
CA ARG A 45 -0.42 0.60 -15.41
C ARG A 45 -1.17 0.16 -14.15
N LEU A 46 -1.49 -1.12 -14.00
CA LEU A 46 -2.14 -1.67 -12.81
C LEU A 46 -1.28 -1.50 -11.55
N PHE A 47 0.01 -1.79 -11.65
CA PHE A 47 0.95 -1.58 -10.53
C PHE A 47 0.98 -0.12 -10.11
N TRP A 48 1.13 0.82 -11.04
CA TRP A 48 1.15 2.26 -10.72
C TRP A 48 -0.23 2.85 -10.39
N MET A 49 -1.30 2.10 -10.58
CA MET A 49 -2.65 2.51 -10.19
C MET A 49 -2.93 2.20 -8.72
N CYS A 50 -2.56 1.01 -8.24
CA CYS A 50 -2.90 0.57 -6.88
C CYS A 50 -1.81 -0.19 -6.12
N GLY A 51 -0.73 -0.62 -6.78
CA GLY A 51 0.33 -1.45 -6.19
C GLY A 51 0.95 -0.86 -4.92
N PRO A 52 1.53 0.35 -4.96
CA PRO A 52 2.08 1.01 -3.78
C PRO A 52 1.06 1.12 -2.65
N GLN A 53 -0.17 1.52 -2.95
CA GLN A 53 -1.23 1.69 -1.95
C GLN A 53 -1.60 0.38 -1.25
N LEU A 54 -1.69 -0.72 -2.00
CA LEU A 54 -1.97 -2.04 -1.43
C LEU A 54 -0.83 -2.49 -0.51
N ILE A 55 0.42 -2.23 -0.88
CA ILE A 55 1.59 -2.48 -0.02
C ILE A 55 1.51 -1.62 1.25
N GLY A 56 1.20 -0.34 1.11
CA GLY A 56 1.02 0.58 2.24
C GLY A 56 -0.04 0.12 3.23
N ILE A 57 -1.22 -0.31 2.73
CA ILE A 57 -2.29 -0.85 3.59
C ILE A 57 -1.80 -2.08 4.35
N ALA A 58 -1.16 -3.03 3.67
CA ALA A 58 -0.68 -4.26 4.28
C ALA A 58 0.35 -3.98 5.38
N VAL A 59 1.38 -3.19 5.05
CA VAL A 59 2.48 -2.86 5.98
C VAL A 59 1.94 -2.05 7.17
N GLY A 60 1.16 -0.99 6.91
CA GLY A 60 0.62 -0.13 7.96
C GLY A 60 -0.34 -0.88 8.89
N GLY A 61 -1.20 -1.74 8.34
CA GLY A 61 -2.12 -2.55 9.13
C GLY A 61 -1.42 -3.60 10.00
N ILE A 62 -0.40 -4.28 9.46
CA ILE A 62 0.39 -5.28 10.20
C ILE A 62 1.17 -4.60 11.33
N LEU A 63 1.87 -3.49 11.05
CA LEU A 63 2.65 -2.78 12.06
C LEU A 63 1.78 -2.31 13.22
N PHE A 64 0.63 -1.69 12.93
CA PHE A 64 -0.26 -1.21 13.98
C PHE A 64 -0.86 -2.36 14.80
N MET A 65 -1.15 -3.49 14.17
CA MET A 65 -1.58 -4.69 14.89
C MET A 65 -0.50 -5.25 15.81
N SER A 66 0.75 -5.31 15.35
CA SER A 66 1.88 -5.76 16.17
C SER A 66 2.04 -4.89 17.41
N MET A 67 1.95 -3.56 17.27
CA MET A 67 2.05 -2.63 18.40
C MET A 67 0.93 -2.86 19.44
N ILE A 68 -0.31 -3.12 18.99
CA ILE A 68 -1.42 -3.41 19.92
C ILE A 68 -1.19 -4.72 20.68
N VAL A 69 -0.63 -5.73 20.00
CA VAL A 69 -0.34 -7.03 20.63
C VAL A 69 0.76 -6.91 21.68
N GLU A 70 1.78 -6.09 21.42
CA GLU A 70 2.89 -5.83 22.36
C GLU A 70 2.48 -5.04 23.61
N MET A 71 1.41 -4.22 23.53
CA MET A 71 0.89 -3.46 24.68
C MET A 71 0.03 -4.27 25.66
N LYS A 72 -0.02 -5.60 25.50
CA LYS A 72 -0.78 -6.51 26.35
C LYS A 72 0.09 -7.16 27.41
#